data_AF-A0A956SAP6-F1
#
_entry.id   AF-A0A956SAP6-F1
#
_cell.length_a   1.000
_cell.length_b   1.000
_cell.length_c   1.000
_cell.angle_alpha   90.00
_cell.angle_beta   90.00
_cell.angle_gamma   90.00
#
_symmetry.space_group_name_H-M   'P 1'
#
loop_
_entity.id
_entity.type
_entity.pdbx_description
1 polymer ?
#
loop_
_entity_poly.entity_id
_entity_poly.type
_entity_poly.pdbx_seq_one_letter_code
_entity_poly.pdbx_strand_id
1 'polypeptide(L)' 'MHARLGITVNRFIYNEQREFPQASGEFSEILAQIALASKIVSREVNRAGLSGILGAV' A
#
# COMPACT_ATOMS: atom_id res chain seq x y z
N MET A 1 -25.14 -9.14 11.23
CA MET A 1 -23.68 -9.39 11.27
C MET A 1 -23.09 -8.84 9.98
N HIS A 2 -22.68 -7.57 9.96
CA HIS A 2 -22.11 -6.96 8.75
C HIS A 2 -20.70 -7.50 8.56
N ALA A 3 -20.47 -8.22 7.47
CA ALA A 3 -19.12 -8.55 7.02
C ALA A 3 -18.31 -7.25 7.03
N ARG A 4 -17.21 -7.20 7.80
CA ARG A 4 -16.29 -6.06 7.71
C ARG A 4 -15.72 -6.10 6.29
N LEU A 5 -16.30 -5.31 5.39
CA LEU A 5 -15.70 -4.97 4.11
C LEU A 5 -14.27 -4.52 4.42
N GLY A 6 -13.28 -5.15 3.77
CA GLY A 6 -11.87 -4.98 4.10
C GLY A 6 -11.47 -3.51 4.23
N ILE A 7 -10.72 -3.19 5.28
CA ILE A 7 -10.15 -1.86 5.48
C ILE A 7 -8.93 -1.69 4.57
N THR A 8 -8.80 -0.55 3.91
CA THR A 8 -7.58 -0.25 3.14
C THR A 8 -6.41 0.01 4.07
N VAL A 9 -5.19 -0.31 3.64
CA VAL A 9 -3.96 -0.04 4.42
C VAL A 9 -3.87 1.43 4.85
N ASN A 10 -4.16 2.37 3.95
CA ASN A 10 -4.15 3.81 4.28
C ASN A 10 -5.20 4.18 5.33
N ARG A 11 -6.40 3.57 5.28
CA ARG A 11 -7.44 3.82 6.28
C ARG A 11 -7.07 3.21 7.63
N PHE A 12 -6.41 2.05 7.65
CA PHE A 12 -5.87 1.48 8.87
C PHE A 12 -4.81 2.39 9.49
N ILE A 13 -3.80 2.80 8.71
CA ILE A 13 -2.72 3.71 9.17
C ILE A 13 -3.30 5.01 9.74
N TYR A 14 -4.26 5.61 9.05
CA TYR A 14 -4.88 6.86 9.50
C TYR A 14 -5.71 6.68 10.77
N ASN A 15 -6.47 5.59 10.88
CA ASN A 15 -7.24 5.29 12.09
C ASN A 15 -6.32 5.07 13.29
N GLU A 16 -5.23 4.31 13.13
CA GLU A 16 -4.26 4.09 14.19
C GLU A 16 -3.60 5.41 14.62
N GLN A 17 -3.19 6.27 13.70
CA GLN A 17 -2.62 7.58 14.07
C GLN A 17 -3.59 8.44 14.90
N ARG A 18 -4.90 8.37 14.62
CA ARG A 18 -5.91 9.14 15.36
C ARG A 18 -6.05 8.71 16.82
N GLU A 19 -5.67 7.48 17.16
CA GLU A 19 -5.58 7.01 18.55
C GLU A 19 -4.38 7.65 19.29
N PHE A 20 -3.46 8.32 18.59
CA PHE A 20 -2.31 9.01 19.14
C PHE A 20 -2.28 10.51 18.76
N PRO A 21 -3.11 11.37 19.39
CA PRO A 21 -3.23 12.80 19.03
C PRO A 21 -1.92 13.60 19.15
N GLN A 22 -0.99 13.14 20.00
CA GLN A 22 0.34 13.73 20.17
C GLN A 22 1.36 13.32 19.09
N ALA A 23 1.04 12.36 18.22
CA ALA A 23 1.97 11.90 17.19
C ALA A 23 2.08 12.92 16.04
N SER A 24 3.31 13.17 15.58
CA SER A 24 3.60 14.07 14.44
C SER A 24 3.02 13.58 13.11
N GLY A 25 2.82 12.26 12.98
CA GLY A 25 2.36 11.61 11.74
C GLY A 25 3.48 11.17 10.79
N GLU A 26 4.75 11.47 11.09
CA GLU A 26 5.89 11.10 10.22
C GLU A 26 5.99 9.59 9.99
N PHE A 27 5.76 8.78 11.03
CA PHE A 27 5.77 7.33 10.88
C PHE A 27 4.64 6.84 9.96
N SER A 28 3.43 7.38 10.12
CA SER A 28 2.29 7.08 9.24
C SER A 28 2.56 7.44 7.79
N GLU A 29 3.25 8.56 7.57
CA GLU A 29 3.67 8.99 6.24
C GLU A 29 4.68 8.02 5.62
N ILE A 30 5.70 7.60 6.38
CA ILE A 30 6.65 6.57 5.96
C ILE A 30 5.91 5.28 5.57
N LEU A 31 4.94 4.83 6.38
CA LEU A 31 4.14 3.64 6.07
C LEU A 31 3.32 3.80 4.78
N ALA A 32 2.72 4.97 4.56
CA ALA A 32 1.98 5.26 3.33
C ALA A 32 2.89 5.24 2.10
N GLN A 33 4.11 5.79 2.22
CA GLN A 33 5.12 5.76 1.16
C GLN A 33 5.59 4.33 0.86
N ILE A 34 5.84 3.50 1.88
CA ILE A 34 6.18 2.08 1.71
C ILE A 34 5.05 1.36 0.96
N ALA A 35 3.79 1.58 1.34
CA ALA A 35 2.65 0.96 0.68
C ALA A 35 2.54 1.36 -0.81
N LEU A 36 2.88 2.61 -1.15
CA LEU A 36 2.96 3.07 -2.54
C LEU A 36 4.11 2.39 -3.29
N ALA A 37 5.31 2.37 -2.72
CA ALA A 37 6.47 1.73 -3.31
C ALA A 37 6.22 0.25 -3.60
N SER A 38 5.60 -0.49 -2.67
CA SER A 38 5.23 -1.89 -2.87
C SER A 38 4.27 -2.08 -4.05
N LYS A 39 3.30 -1.17 -4.25
CA LYS A 39 2.40 -1.22 -5.41
C LYS A 39 3.13 -0.99 -6.73
N ILE A 40 4.08 -0.07 -6.74
CA ILE A 40 4.93 0.19 -7.91
C ILE A 40 5.75 -1.05 -8.24
N VAL A 41 6.45 -1.63 -7.25
CA VAL A 41 7.22 -2.87 -7.44
C VAL A 41 6.32 -4.00 -7.95
N SER A 42 5.15 -4.19 -7.35
CA SER A 42 4.19 -5.20 -7.80
C SER A 42 3.77 -5.01 -9.25
N ARG A 43 3.51 -3.76 -9.66
CA ARG A 43 3.19 -3.42 -11.05
C ARG A 43 4.34 -3.78 -11.99
N GLU A 44 5.56 -3.39 -11.67
CA GLU A 44 6.72 -3.65 -12.54
C GLU A 44 7.03 -5.14 -12.64
N VAL A 45 6.95 -5.90 -11.53
CA VAL A 45 7.13 -7.36 -11.52
C VAL A 45 6.04 -8.06 -12.36
N ASN A 46 4.78 -7.68 -12.20
CA ASN A 46 3.68 -8.26 -12.97
C ASN A 46 3.81 -7.94 -14.47
N ARG A 47 4.33 -6.75 -14.83
CA ARG A 47 4.58 -6.38 -16.24
C ARG A 47 5.80 -7.09 -16.82
N ALA A 48 6.87 -7.29 -16.05
CA ALA A 48 8.04 -8.05 -16.46
C ALA A 48 7.68 -9.51 -16.77
N GLY A 49 6.78 -10.12 -15.98
CA GLY A 49 6.23 -11.45 -16.26
C GLY A 49 5.49 -11.52 -17.60
N LEU A 50 4.80 -10.45 -18.01
CA LEU A 50 4.13 -10.38 -19.32
C LEU A 50 5.09 -10.09 -20.47
N SER A 51 6.10 -9.24 -20.26
CA SER A 51 7.13 -8.95 -21.27
C SER A 51 8.01 -10.17 -21.57
N GLY A 52 8.24 -11.05 -20.58
CA GLY A 52 8.93 -12.33 -20.77
C GLY A 52 8.10 -13.39 -21.48
N ILE A 53 6.76 -13.32 -21.41
CA ILE A 53 5.84 -14.27 -22.06
C ILE A 53 5.50 -13.86 -23.50
N LEU A 54 5.36 -12.57 -23.79
CA LEU A 54 5.03 -12.07 -25.13
C LEU A 54 6.24 -11.93 -26.07
N GLY A 55 7.46 -12.18 -25.55
CA GLY A 55 8.70 -11.98 -26.27
C GLY A 55 9.06 -10.49 -26.34
N ALA A 56 10.29 -10.16 -25.94
CA ALA A 56 10.88 -8.90 -26.36
C ALA A 56 11.06 -8.99 -27.89
N VAL A 57 10.27 -8.22 -28.64
CA VAL A 57 10.50 -7.97 -30.07
C VAL A 57 11.44 -6.79 -30.20
#